data_AF-A0A6M1SHJ6-F1
#
_entry.id   AF-A0A6M1SHJ6-F1
#
_cell.length_a   1.000
_cell.length_b   1.000
_cell.length_c   1.000
_cell.angle_alpha   90.00
_cell.angle_beta   90.00
_cell.angle_gamma   90.00
#
_symmetry.space_group_name_H-M   'P 1'
#
loop_
_entity.id
_entity.type
_entity.pdbx_description
1 polymer ?
#
loop_
_entity_poly.entity_id
_entity_poly.type
_entity_poly.pdbx_seq_one_letter_code
_entity_poly.pdbx_strand_id
1 'polypeptide(L)'
;MTPGLFEQPAWAGFRGIFQESEARLGWLMVILGVARIGGLIVNGARKHVTPMIRQVSAGIGCMIWFGIVYGFATSGVVSTWLAIYPLFGIGELVNIHRAAHDQGETRNGKAS
;
A
#
# COMPACT_ATOMS: atom_id res chain seq x y z
N MET A 1 0.39 -17.61 -29.22
CA MET A 1 0.87 -16.62 -28.24
C MET A 1 -0.28 -16.37 -27.27
N THR A 2 -0.09 -16.62 -25.98
CA THR A 2 -1.08 -16.24 -24.96
C THR A 2 -1.08 -14.71 -24.85
N PRO A 3 -2.25 -14.04 -24.90
CA PRO A 3 -2.32 -12.60 -24.71
C PRO A 3 -1.74 -12.20 -23.35
N GLY A 4 -1.13 -11.01 -23.29
CA GLY A 4 -0.65 -10.42 -22.03
C GLY A 4 -1.79 -10.27 -21.02
N LEU A 5 -1.47 -10.23 -19.72
CA LEU A 5 -2.47 -10.08 -18.66
C LEU A 5 -3.34 -8.83 -18.88
N PHE A 6 -2.76 -7.68 -19.23
CA PHE A 6 -3.47 -6.42 -19.46
C PHE A 6 -4.19 -6.34 -20.81
N GLU A 7 -3.93 -7.29 -21.71
CA GLU A 7 -4.66 -7.41 -22.98
C GLU A 7 -6.03 -8.05 -22.78
N GLN A 8 -6.26 -8.71 -21.64
CA GLN A 8 -7.56 -9.31 -21.33
C GLN A 8 -8.58 -8.22 -20.95
N PRO A 9 -9.85 -8.35 -21.38
CA PRO A 9 -10.89 -7.36 -21.08
C PRO A 9 -11.08 -7.08 -19.59
N ALA A 10 -10.87 -8.09 -18.74
CA ALA A 10 -10.95 -7.97 -17.29
C ALA A 10 -9.93 -6.97 -16.72
N TRP A 11 -8.80 -6.71 -17.38
CA TRP A 11 -7.75 -5.82 -16.85
C TRP A 11 -7.67 -4.49 -17.63
N ALA A 12 -8.69 -4.16 -18.42
CA ALA A 12 -8.76 -2.93 -19.21
C ALA A 12 -8.65 -1.65 -18.35
N GLY A 13 -9.17 -1.67 -17.12
CA GLY A 13 -9.01 -0.56 -16.17
C GLY A 13 -7.54 -0.29 -15.80
N PHE A 14 -6.76 -1.34 -15.59
CA PHE A 14 -5.31 -1.21 -15.36
C PHE A 14 -4.56 -0.78 -16.61
N ARG A 15 -4.96 -1.27 -17.78
CA ARG A 15 -4.39 -0.88 -19.06
C ARG A 15 -4.46 0.64 -19.26
N GLY A 16 -5.59 1.26 -18.91
CA GLY A 16 -5.78 2.71 -18.98
C GLY A 16 -4.90 3.52 -18.02
N ILE A 17 -4.59 2.98 -16.84
CA ILE A 17 -3.79 3.68 -15.81
C ILE A 17 -2.29 3.50 -16.05
N PHE A 18 -1.85 2.28 -16.39
CA PHE A 18 -0.44 1.91 -16.50
C PHE A 18 0.07 1.90 -17.96
N GLN A 19 -0.67 2.52 -18.88
CA GLN A 19 -0.29 2.69 -20.29
C GLN A 19 0.15 1.35 -20.92
N GLU A 20 -0.66 0.32 -20.71
CA GLU A 20 -0.45 -1.03 -21.27
C GLU A 20 0.84 -1.75 -20.80
N SER A 21 1.54 -1.22 -19.79
CA SER A 21 2.82 -1.76 -19.35
C SER A 21 2.71 -2.54 -18.04
N GLU A 22 2.49 -3.84 -18.17
CA GLU A 22 2.50 -4.79 -17.05
C GLU A 22 3.80 -4.73 -16.24
N ALA A 23 4.93 -4.60 -16.93
CA ALA A 23 6.25 -4.52 -16.31
C ALA A 23 6.38 -3.28 -15.40
N ARG A 24 5.78 -2.14 -15.77
CA ARG A 24 5.83 -0.93 -14.94
C ARG A 24 5.06 -1.12 -13.63
N LEU A 25 3.84 -1.69 -13.69
CA LEU A 25 3.11 -2.00 -12.46
C LEU A 25 3.85 -3.04 -11.62
N GLY A 26 4.38 -4.09 -12.26
CA GLY A 26 5.16 -5.14 -11.59
C GLY A 26 6.35 -4.55 -10.82
N TRP A 27 7.18 -3.76 -11.47
CA TRP A 27 8.33 -3.10 -10.83
C TRP A 27 7.92 -2.10 -9.76
N LEU A 28 6.84 -1.34 -9.97
CA LEU A 28 6.31 -0.44 -8.94
C LEU A 28 5.91 -1.23 -7.68
N MET A 29 5.16 -2.32 -7.82
CA MET A 29 4.74 -3.15 -6.69
C MET A 29 5.95 -3.82 -6.01
N VAL A 30 6.97 -4.25 -6.76
CA VAL A 30 8.22 -4.77 -6.20
C VAL A 30 8.94 -3.70 -5.36
N ILE A 31 9.11 -2.50 -5.91
CA ILE A 31 9.79 -1.38 -5.20
C ILE A 31 9.02 -1.03 -3.93
N LEU A 32 7.69 -0.91 -4.00
CA LEU A 32 6.85 -0.61 -2.83
C LEU A 32 6.88 -1.74 -1.80
N GLY A 33 6.89 -3.00 -2.25
CA GLY A 33 7.02 -4.18 -1.38
C GLY A 33 8.37 -4.18 -0.65
N VAL A 34 9.47 -3.94 -1.35
CA VAL A 34 10.81 -3.84 -0.74
C VAL A 34 10.88 -2.66 0.23
N ALA A 35 10.37 -1.49 -0.16
CA ALA A 35 10.32 -0.32 0.72
C ALA A 35 9.50 -0.59 1.99
N ARG A 36 8.39 -1.33 1.87
CA ARG A 36 7.57 -1.78 3.01
C ARG A 36 8.34 -2.73 3.92
N ILE A 37 9.04 -3.74 3.37
CA ILE A 37 9.87 -4.65 4.16
C ILE A 37 10.95 -3.85 4.92
N GLY A 38 11.63 -2.92 4.24
CA GLY A 38 12.60 -2.02 4.87
C GLY A 38 11.98 -1.19 6.00
N GLY A 39 10.79 -0.60 5.76
CA GLY A 39 10.03 0.13 6.77
C GLY A 39 9.68 -0.73 7.99
N LEU A 40 9.22 -1.97 7.78
CA LEU A 40 8.92 -2.92 8.87
C LEU A 40 10.17 -3.33 9.64
N ILE A 41 11.30 -3.57 8.97
CA ILE A 41 12.58 -3.88 9.63
C ILE A 41 13.01 -2.70 10.51
N VAL A 42 12.98 -1.47 9.98
CA VAL A 42 13.35 -0.27 10.75
C VAL A 42 12.39 -0.08 11.92
N ASN A 43 11.08 -0.25 11.70
CA ASN A 43 10.05 -0.15 12.73
C ASN A 43 10.20 -1.21 13.83
N GLY A 44 10.56 -2.44 13.48
CA GLY A 44 10.69 -3.56 14.41
C GLY A 44 12.04 -3.61 15.13
N ALA A 45 13.14 -3.21 14.48
CA ALA A 45 14.49 -3.29 15.03
C ALA A 45 14.85 -2.12 15.96
N ARG A 46 14.15 -0.98 15.87
CA ARG A 46 14.47 0.22 16.64
C ARG A 46 13.43 0.43 17.73
N LYS A 47 13.89 0.50 19.00
CA LYS A 47 13.04 0.88 20.15
C LYS A 47 12.42 2.29 20.00
N HIS A 48 13.13 3.20 19.32
CA HIS A 48 12.68 4.56 19.04
C HIS A 48 12.80 4.84 17.55
N VAL A 49 11.67 4.80 16.86
CA VAL A 49 11.54 5.14 15.44
C VAL A 49 10.87 6.50 15.37
N THR A 50 11.37 7.39 14.52
CA THR A 50 10.71 8.69 14.31
C THR A 50 9.31 8.44 13.74
N PRO A 51 8.26 9.13 14.23
CA PRO A 51 6.89 8.88 13.76
C PRO A 51 6.71 9.10 12.25
N MET A 52 7.61 9.86 11.62
CA MET A 52 7.62 10.07 10.16
C MET A 52 7.90 8.77 9.39
N ILE A 53 8.85 7.95 9.85
CA ILE A 53 9.18 6.67 9.20
C ILE A 53 7.98 5.70 9.32
N ARG A 54 7.30 5.71 10.47
CA ARG A 54 6.06 4.93 10.68
C ARG A 54 4.95 5.38 9.72
N GLN A 55 4.74 6.68 9.55
CA GLN A 55 3.75 7.23 8.62
C GLN A 55 4.07 6.90 7.16
N VAL A 56 5.32 7.08 6.73
CA VAL A 56 5.74 6.77 5.35
C VAL A 56 5.60 5.27 5.07
N SER A 57 6.04 4.41 6.00
CA SER A 57 5.90 2.96 5.85
C SER A 57 4.43 2.53 5.76
N ALA A 58 3.55 3.09 6.60
CA ALA A 58 2.13 2.80 6.57
C ALA A 58 1.46 3.39 5.30
N GLY A 59 1.90 4.55 4.83
CA GLY A 59 1.46 5.16 3.57
C GLY A 59 1.77 4.30 2.34
N ILE A 60 2.99 3.73 2.28
CA ILE A 60 3.35 2.73 1.25
C ILE A 60 2.43 1.52 1.36
N GLY A 61 2.11 1.08 2.57
CA GLY A 61 1.19 -0.02 2.80
C GLY A 61 -0.23 0.27 2.30
N CYS A 62 -0.77 1.47 2.58
CA CYS A 62 -2.04 1.94 2.04
C CYS A 62 -2.07 1.88 0.52
N MET A 63 -1.04 2.40 -0.14
CA MET A 63 -0.99 2.44 -1.61
C MET A 63 -1.00 1.03 -2.22
N ILE A 64 -0.26 0.09 -1.62
CA ILE A 64 -0.28 -1.32 -2.06
C ILE A 64 -1.67 -1.92 -1.89
N TRP A 65 -2.25 -1.84 -0.68
CA TRP A 65 -3.51 -2.52 -0.38
C TRP A 65 -4.68 -1.93 -1.16
N PHE A 66 -4.82 -0.60 -1.22
CA PHE A 66 -5.88 0.02 -2.02
C PHE A 66 -5.66 -0.13 -3.51
N GLY A 67 -4.40 -0.16 -3.99
CA GLY A 67 -4.10 -0.46 -5.39
C GLY A 67 -4.57 -1.87 -5.80
N ILE A 68 -4.33 -2.87 -4.94
CA ILE A 68 -4.82 -4.25 -5.17
C ILE A 68 -6.35 -4.29 -5.14
N VAL A 69 -6.99 -3.64 -4.16
CA VAL A 69 -8.45 -3.58 -4.04
C VAL A 69 -9.07 -2.94 -5.28
N TYR A 70 -8.57 -1.77 -5.69
CA TYR A 70 -9.02 -1.09 -6.89
C TYR A 70 -8.90 -1.99 -8.12
N GLY A 71 -7.82 -2.76 -8.17
CA GLY A 71 -7.59 -3.70 -9.24
C GLY A 71 -8.61 -4.81 -9.38
N PHE A 72 -8.90 -5.48 -8.27
CA PHE A 72 -9.93 -6.53 -8.26
C PHE A 72 -11.34 -5.94 -8.41
N ALA A 73 -11.60 -4.74 -7.88
CA ALA A 73 -12.90 -4.10 -7.97
C ALA A 73 -13.24 -3.70 -9.42
N THR A 74 -12.26 -3.22 -10.16
CA THR A 74 -12.45 -2.79 -11.56
C THR A 74 -12.40 -3.95 -12.55
N SER A 75 -11.87 -5.11 -12.17
CA SER A 75 -11.72 -6.24 -13.08
C SER A 75 -12.95 -7.13 -13.24
N GLY A 76 -13.97 -6.93 -12.39
CA GLY A 76 -15.11 -7.83 -12.32
C GLY A 76 -14.77 -9.22 -11.77
N VAL A 77 -13.53 -9.45 -11.33
CA VAL A 77 -13.08 -10.70 -10.73
C VAL A 77 -13.46 -10.69 -9.25
N VAL A 78 -14.61 -11.27 -8.93
CA VAL A 78 -15.04 -11.46 -7.54
C VAL A 78 -14.14 -12.51 -6.88
N SER A 79 -13.36 -12.06 -5.91
CA SER A 79 -12.44 -12.90 -5.15
C SER A 79 -12.65 -12.70 -3.66
N THR A 80 -12.50 -13.76 -2.86
CA THR A 80 -12.46 -13.68 -1.39
C THR A 80 -11.47 -12.62 -0.91
N TRP A 81 -10.40 -12.43 -1.67
CA TRP A 81 -9.37 -11.44 -1.38
C TRP A 81 -9.87 -10.00 -1.43
N LEU A 82 -10.89 -9.68 -2.25
CA LEU A 82 -11.50 -8.36 -2.31
C LEU A 82 -12.27 -8.00 -1.03
N ALA A 83 -12.70 -8.99 -0.24
CA ALA A 83 -13.28 -8.74 1.08
C ALA A 83 -12.21 -8.45 2.15
N ILE A 84 -11.00 -9.01 1.99
CA ILE A 84 -9.94 -8.96 3.01
C ILE A 84 -9.01 -7.76 2.79
N TYR A 85 -8.55 -7.52 1.56
CA TYR A 85 -7.57 -6.47 1.28
C TYR A 85 -8.00 -5.04 1.65
N PRO A 86 -9.29 -4.64 1.58
CA PRO A 86 -9.71 -3.33 2.08
C PRO A 86 -9.46 -3.17 3.58
N LEU A 87 -9.60 -4.24 4.37
CA LEU A 87 -9.36 -4.21 5.81
C LEU A 87 -7.88 -3.91 6.12
N PHE A 88 -6.96 -4.44 5.32
CA PHE A 88 -5.54 -4.11 5.46
C PHE A 88 -5.25 -2.66 5.07
N GLY A 89 -5.90 -2.13 4.02
CA GLY A 89 -5.81 -0.71 3.67
C GLY A 89 -6.30 0.20 4.80
N ILE A 90 -7.43 -0.15 5.43
CA ILE A 90 -7.98 0.56 6.59
C ILE A 90 -7.02 0.48 7.78
N GLY A 91 -6.44 -0.69 8.05
CA GLY A 91 -5.45 -0.87 9.13
C GLY A 91 -4.25 0.06 8.96
N GLU A 92 -3.77 0.24 7.73
CA GLU A 92 -2.70 1.19 7.43
C GLU A 92 -3.12 2.65 7.62
N LEU A 93 -4.36 3.03 7.28
CA LEU A 93 -4.88 4.38 7.56
C LEU A 93 -4.91 4.66 9.07
N VAL A 94 -5.32 3.68 9.87
CA VAL A 94 -5.30 3.77 11.34
C VAL A 94 -3.87 3.91 11.85
N ASN A 95 -2.91 3.18 11.27
CA ASN A 95 -1.49 3.31 11.62
C ASN A 95 -0.94 4.71 11.31
N ILE A 96 -1.31 5.30 10.16
CA ILE A 96 -0.93 6.66 9.80
C ILE A 96 -1.55 7.66 10.79
N HIS A 97 -2.85 7.54 11.09
CA HIS A 97 -3.53 8.42 12.03
C HIS A 97 -2.88 8.39 13.41
N ARG A 98 -2.61 7.21 13.94
CA ARG A 98 -1.92 7.04 15.22
C ARG A 98 -0.52 7.64 15.18
N ALA A 99 0.25 7.35 14.13
CA ALA A 99 1.60 7.88 14.01
C ALA A 99 1.63 9.40 13.83
N ALA A 100 0.59 10.02 13.24
CA ALA A 100 0.42 11.46 13.15
C ALA A 100 0.02 12.09 14.49
N HIS A 101 -0.85 11.42 15.23
CA HIS A 101 -1.23 11.81 16.58
C HIS A 101 -0.03 11.79 17.54
N ASP A 102 0.74 10.69 17.58
CA ASP A 102 1.96 10.55 18.38
C ASP A 102 2.98 11.69 18.08
N GLN A 103 3.06 12.08 16.80
CA GLN A 103 3.94 13.16 16.34
C GLN A 103 3.47 14.54 16.81
N GLY A 104 2.15 14.76 16.80
CA GLY A 104 1.53 15.99 17.31
C GLY A 104 1.71 16.15 18.82
N GLU A 105 1.60 15.08 19.59
CA GLU A 105 1.84 15.10 21.05
C GLU A 105 3.31 15.40 21.38
N THR A 106 4.24 14.79 20.63
CA THR A 106 5.68 15.05 20.75
C THR A 106 6.00 16.53 20.44
N ARG A 107 5.40 17.09 19.38
CA ARG A 107 5.62 18.49 18.98
C ARG A 107 5.04 19.49 19.97
N ASN A 108 3.91 19.16 20.60
CA ASN A 108 3.22 20.02 21.55
C ASN A 108 3.73 19.86 23.00
N GLY A 109 4.81 19.12 23.22
CA GLY A 109 5.41 18.94 24.56
C GLY A 109 4.53 18.19 25.55
N LYS A 110 3.51 17.46 25.08
CA LYS A 110 2.57 16.70 25.93
C LYS A 110 3.02 15.26 26.21
N ALA A 111 4.04 14.80 25.50
CA ALA A 111 4.70 13.54 25.80
C ALA A 111 5.68 13.77 26.97
N SER A 112 5.20 13.57 28.21
CA SER A 112 6.02 13.39 29.41
C SER A 112 6.18 11.91 29.73
#